data_AF-A0A6M0GAV3-F1
#
_entry.id   AF-A0A6M0GAV3-F1
#
_cell.length_a   1.000
_cell.length_b   1.000
_cell.length_c   1.000
_cell.angle_alpha   90.00
_cell.angle_beta   90.00
_cell.angle_gamma   90.00
#
_symmetry.space_group_name_H-M   'P 1'
#
loop_
_entity.id
_entity.type
_entity.pdbx_description
1 polymer ?
#
loop_
_entity_poly.entity_id
_entity_poly.type
_entity_poly.pdbx_seq_one_letter_code
_entity_poly.pdbx_strand_id
1 'polypeptide(L)'
;MQEYAKRIEVLINQQQSLPTEEWQRFGEVLQNLAATGDLDIGSLAGECFYLGKNYQQAVQSWEQYQATDKPHYLLAKAEVLGMPEGLAYLKQAQEYQRMIAEWQQAGKPRQLQWLEAIAPAYEAQKDYMSAFIVYSLLDNLTKTKACFELASQPQPQSKPLTILLKYYLSHQHWQEAIAAVETYLPILTSPEGEQIGLKYYFVYELAFSQLTPEAITKPQRQRYQQFLKTHILANPRWQRYLLIEQLGIALEKIGSFVDTLEFYERYISGNYPQILQQFARDRWLATKIKQQDYWHKQHNKDKAAKISAQITAKAQAWGRVRDGISLEPPVVSRNRPTKILPQAAILPKITGLPPGIKIEIVTSDIVKFQIRHLIIKVMKSTQQVLITDVLSEGKIRVDGSSRQLQIGSVTVMAHGGESLSFREEGSGYHGVLVCEGKLTRLELDIQNMPEKILIDF
;
A
#
# COMPACT_ATOMS: atom_id res chain seq x y z
N MET A 1 36.57 35.53 50.19
CA MET A 1 36.30 34.40 49.28
C MET A 1 34.79 34.17 49.13
N GLN A 2 34.09 33.79 50.21
CA GLN A 2 32.64 33.55 50.17
C GLN A 2 31.79 34.73 49.68
N GLU A 3 32.14 35.97 50.04
CA GLU A 3 31.38 37.15 49.58
C GLU A 3 31.47 37.37 48.06
N TYR A 4 32.61 37.06 47.44
CA TYR A 4 32.80 37.18 46.00
C TYR A 4 32.01 36.10 45.24
N ALA A 5 32.11 34.85 45.68
CA ALA A 5 31.33 33.74 45.13
C ALA A 5 29.81 34.03 45.22
N LYS A 6 29.35 34.52 46.37
CA LYS A 6 27.94 34.89 46.58
C LYS A 6 27.47 36.01 45.64
N ARG A 7 28.32 37.00 45.36
CA ARG A 7 27.98 38.06 44.39
C ARG A 7 27.86 37.50 42.98
N ILE A 8 28.77 36.63 42.55
CA ILE A 8 28.70 35.97 41.24
C ILE A 8 27.46 35.09 41.14
N GLU A 9 27.16 34.32 42.17
CA GLU A 9 25.95 33.50 42.24
C GLU A 9 24.68 34.35 42.07
N VAL A 10 24.62 35.54 42.67
CA VAL A 10 23.52 36.50 42.47
C VAL A 10 23.45 36.96 41.00
N LEU A 11 24.58 37.27 40.36
CA LEU A 11 24.60 37.68 38.95
C LEU A 11 24.07 36.58 38.02
N ILE A 12 24.46 35.33 38.27
CA ILE A 12 24.00 34.15 37.52
C ILE A 12 22.50 33.95 37.73
N ASN A 13 22.03 33.98 38.97
CA ASN A 13 20.62 33.78 39.32
C ASN A 13 19.70 34.89 38.77
N GLN A 14 20.23 36.10 38.61
CA GLN A 14 19.53 37.23 38.00
C GLN A 14 19.60 37.22 36.47
N GLN A 15 20.26 36.23 35.86
CA GLN A 15 20.46 36.10 34.41
C GLN A 15 21.02 37.39 33.79
N GLN A 16 21.95 38.05 34.48
CA GLN A 16 22.47 39.33 34.04
C GLN A 16 23.23 39.18 32.72
N SER A 17 22.93 40.04 31.75
CA SER A 17 23.61 40.05 30.45
C SER A 17 24.98 40.72 30.60
N LEU A 18 26.02 39.90 30.75
CA LEU A 18 27.42 40.33 30.75
C LEU A 18 28.14 39.78 29.50
N PRO A 19 29.21 40.47 29.03
CA PRO A 19 30.05 39.96 27.96
C PRO A 19 30.67 38.59 28.29
N THR A 20 30.88 37.77 27.28
CA THR A 20 31.51 36.44 27.42
C THR A 20 32.89 36.50 28.09
N GLU A 21 33.66 37.55 27.79
CA GLU A 21 34.98 37.79 28.41
C GLU A 21 34.91 38.04 29.92
N GLU A 22 33.86 38.68 30.41
CA GLU A 22 33.70 38.94 31.85
C GLU A 22 33.38 37.65 32.59
N TRP A 23 32.48 36.83 32.04
CA TRP A 23 32.19 35.50 32.57
C TRP A 23 33.43 34.60 32.61
N GLN A 24 34.24 34.65 31.56
CA GLN A 24 35.51 33.91 31.52
C GLN A 24 36.46 34.34 32.67
N ARG A 25 36.63 35.65 32.90
CA ARG A 25 37.46 36.17 34.01
C ARG A 25 36.94 35.74 35.37
N PHE A 26 35.62 35.76 35.58
CA PHE A 26 35.01 35.27 36.82
C PHE A 26 35.30 33.78 37.03
N GLY A 27 35.19 32.96 35.98
CA GLY A 27 35.54 31.54 36.01
C GLY A 27 37.00 31.31 36.42
N GLU A 28 37.95 32.02 35.82
CA GLU A 28 39.39 31.91 36.14
C GLU A 28 39.70 32.28 37.60
N VAL A 29 39.10 33.36 38.10
CA VAL A 29 39.26 33.76 39.51
C VAL A 29 38.68 32.70 40.43
N LEU A 30 37.47 32.21 40.16
CA LEU A 30 36.82 31.19 40.98
C LEU A 30 37.56 29.85 40.94
N GLN A 31 38.08 29.43 39.79
CA GLN A 31 38.86 28.20 39.67
C GLN A 31 40.15 28.25 40.49
N ASN A 32 40.86 29.39 40.47
CA ASN A 32 42.04 29.60 41.32
C ASN A 32 41.68 29.59 42.81
N LEU A 33 40.52 30.13 43.18
CA LEU A 33 40.05 30.10 44.57
C LEU A 33 39.61 28.69 45.00
N ALA A 34 39.01 27.90 44.09
CA ALA A 34 38.56 26.53 44.34
C ALA A 34 39.71 25.53 44.49
N ALA A 35 40.95 25.91 44.16
CA ALA A 35 42.14 25.08 44.37
C ALA A 35 42.38 24.73 45.86
N THR A 36 41.71 25.41 46.80
CA THR A 36 41.71 25.07 48.23
C THR A 36 40.78 23.90 48.60
N GLY A 37 40.06 23.32 47.64
CA GLY A 37 39.21 22.12 47.82
C GLY A 37 37.72 22.40 48.06
N ASP A 38 37.25 23.64 47.86
CA ASP A 38 35.83 23.98 48.01
C ASP A 38 35.05 23.58 46.75
N LEU A 39 34.19 22.56 46.89
CA LEU A 39 33.40 21.98 45.80
C LEU A 39 32.39 22.98 45.22
N ASP A 40 31.80 23.85 46.04
CA ASP A 40 30.75 24.78 45.62
C ASP A 40 31.35 25.90 44.75
N ILE A 41 32.52 26.41 45.13
CA ILE A 41 33.26 27.42 44.36
C ILE A 41 33.71 26.84 43.02
N GLY A 42 34.17 25.58 43.00
CA GLY A 42 34.56 24.88 41.79
C GLY A 42 33.39 24.65 40.82
N SER A 43 32.20 24.36 41.35
CA SER A 43 30.98 24.27 40.55
C SER A 43 30.56 25.62 39.96
N LEU A 44 30.69 26.70 40.73
CA LEU A 44 30.37 28.07 40.30
C LEU A 44 31.33 28.57 39.21
N ALA A 45 32.60 28.17 39.27
CA ALA A 45 33.57 28.43 38.20
C ALA A 45 33.11 27.81 36.86
N GLY A 46 32.59 26.58 36.90
CA GLY A 46 32.03 25.89 35.75
C GLY A 46 30.86 26.66 35.11
N GLU A 47 29.95 27.20 35.92
CA GLU A 47 28.84 28.04 35.43
C GLU A 47 29.34 29.28 34.70
N CYS A 48 30.36 29.94 35.26
CA CYS A 48 30.97 31.12 34.64
C CYS A 48 31.61 30.77 33.29
N PHE A 49 32.37 29.67 33.20
CA PHE A 49 32.95 29.23 31.93
C PHE A 49 31.88 28.87 30.89
N TYR A 50 30.76 28.27 31.32
CA TYR A 50 29.64 27.97 30.42
C TYR A 50 28.99 29.25 29.86
N LEU A 51 28.72 30.23 30.72
CA LEU A 51 28.20 31.54 30.29
C LEU A 51 29.20 32.31 29.41
N GLY A 52 30.49 32.11 29.65
CA GLY A 52 31.58 32.57 28.79
C GLY A 52 31.73 31.82 27.47
N LYS A 53 30.92 30.79 27.21
CA LYS A 53 30.97 29.87 26.06
C LYS A 53 32.27 29.07 25.95
N ASN A 54 33.03 28.93 27.04
CA ASN A 54 34.20 28.08 27.11
C ASN A 54 33.82 26.70 27.65
N TYR A 55 33.12 25.93 26.81
CA TYR A 55 32.52 24.65 27.22
C TYR A 55 33.56 23.62 27.69
N GLN A 56 34.76 23.65 27.14
CA GLN A 56 35.83 22.73 27.53
C GLN A 56 36.29 22.96 28.98
N GLN A 57 36.53 24.22 29.36
CA GLN A 57 36.89 24.56 30.74
C GLN A 57 35.71 24.35 31.71
N ALA A 58 34.48 24.64 31.27
CA ALA A 58 33.28 24.40 32.07
C ALA A 58 33.15 22.92 32.46
N VAL A 59 33.25 22.01 31.48
CA VAL A 59 33.21 20.56 31.68
C VAL A 59 34.34 20.09 32.60
N GLN A 60 35.58 20.55 32.37
CA GLN A 60 36.73 20.18 33.21
C GLN A 60 36.51 20.60 34.67
N SER A 61 36.00 21.81 34.89
CA SER A 61 35.69 22.30 36.24
C SER A 61 34.65 21.40 36.91
N TRP A 62 33.52 21.14 36.25
CA TRP A 62 32.47 20.29 36.85
C TRP A 62 32.91 18.84 37.09
N GLU A 63 33.70 18.23 36.20
CA GLU A 63 34.22 16.87 36.40
C GLU A 63 35.23 16.82 37.56
N GLN A 64 36.12 17.81 37.65
CA GLN A 64 37.12 17.89 38.73
C GLN A 64 36.46 18.00 40.11
N TYR A 65 35.33 18.71 40.20
CA TYR A 65 34.60 18.94 41.45
C TYR A 65 33.33 18.09 41.59
N GLN A 66 33.18 17.04 40.76
CA GLN A 66 32.08 16.05 40.82
C GLN A 66 30.65 16.65 40.68
N ALA A 67 30.51 17.81 40.06
CA ALA A 67 29.24 18.51 39.85
C ALA A 67 28.65 18.22 38.45
N THR A 68 28.49 16.94 38.12
CA THR A 68 28.12 16.47 36.76
C THR A 68 26.61 16.28 36.55
N ASP A 69 25.78 16.58 37.53
CA ASP A 69 24.32 16.45 37.49
C ASP A 69 23.62 17.71 36.95
N LYS A 70 24.37 18.77 36.68
CA LYS A 70 23.82 20.05 36.26
C LYS A 70 23.35 20.07 34.80
N PRO A 71 22.22 20.74 34.49
CA PRO A 71 21.77 20.92 33.10
C PRO A 71 22.85 21.57 32.21
N HIS A 72 23.49 22.65 32.66
CA HIS A 72 24.55 23.31 31.89
C HIS A 72 25.78 22.43 31.65
N TYR A 73 26.11 21.52 32.58
CA TYR A 73 27.16 20.52 32.36
C TYR A 73 26.81 19.60 31.20
N LEU A 74 25.59 19.06 31.16
CA LEU A 74 25.14 18.18 30.08
C LEU A 74 25.19 18.90 28.72
N LEU A 75 24.75 20.16 28.67
CA LEU A 75 24.79 20.98 27.45
C LEU A 75 26.23 21.24 27.01
N ALA A 76 27.10 21.70 27.92
CA ALA A 76 28.51 21.92 27.63
C ALA A 76 29.21 20.66 27.13
N LYS A 77 28.91 19.51 27.76
CA LYS A 77 29.48 18.23 27.37
C LYS A 77 29.04 17.81 25.97
N ALA A 78 27.79 18.08 25.59
CA ALA A 78 27.30 17.86 24.24
C ALA A 78 28.06 18.71 23.21
N GLU A 79 28.34 19.99 23.51
CA GLU A 79 29.13 20.87 22.62
C GLU A 79 30.55 20.36 22.43
N VAL A 80 31.22 19.97 23.53
CA VAL A 80 32.62 19.53 23.51
C VAL A 80 32.78 18.24 22.71
N LEU A 81 31.83 17.30 22.83
CA LEU A 81 31.87 16.04 22.10
C LEU A 81 31.46 16.18 20.63
N GLY A 82 30.61 17.15 20.30
CA GLY A 82 30.00 17.27 18.99
C GLY A 82 28.95 16.19 18.73
N MET A 83 28.40 16.15 17.52
CA MET A 83 27.37 15.19 17.13
C MET A 83 27.97 14.09 16.24
N PRO A 84 27.57 12.80 16.42
CA PRO A 84 26.47 12.31 17.25
C PRO A 84 26.75 12.06 18.74
N GLU A 85 27.99 12.06 19.20
CA GLU A 85 28.39 11.63 20.55
C GLU A 85 27.70 12.43 21.67
N GLY A 86 27.46 13.73 21.44
CA GLY A 86 26.77 14.65 22.34
C GLY A 86 25.27 14.43 22.48
N LEU A 87 24.63 13.62 21.61
CA LEU A 87 23.19 13.37 21.64
C LEU A 87 22.74 12.70 22.95
N ALA A 88 23.58 11.85 23.55
CA ALA A 88 23.28 11.22 24.83
C ALA A 88 23.12 12.24 25.96
N TYR A 89 23.95 13.30 25.95
CA TYR A 89 23.90 14.38 26.93
C TYR A 89 22.73 15.32 26.67
N LEU A 90 22.44 15.65 25.41
CA LEU A 90 21.23 16.42 25.07
C LEU A 90 19.95 15.69 25.48
N LYS A 91 19.91 14.36 25.33
CA LYS A 91 18.79 13.53 25.78
C LYS A 91 18.62 13.59 27.31
N GLN A 92 19.71 13.52 28.07
CA GLN A 92 19.68 13.66 29.52
C GLN A 92 19.21 15.06 29.95
N ALA A 93 19.62 16.10 29.21
CA ALA A 93 19.16 17.47 29.40
C ALA A 93 17.72 17.73 28.90
N GLN A 94 17.07 16.74 28.29
CA GLN A 94 15.73 16.84 27.68
C GLN A 94 15.63 17.90 26.56
N GLU A 95 16.76 18.22 25.91
CA GLU A 95 16.85 19.19 24.81
C GLU A 95 16.41 18.58 23.47
N TYR A 96 15.20 18.03 23.44
CA TYR A 96 14.69 17.28 22.28
C TYR A 96 14.61 18.13 21.01
N GLN A 97 14.25 19.42 21.11
CA GLN A 97 14.13 20.32 19.96
C GLN A 97 15.50 20.53 19.29
N ARG A 98 16.52 20.73 20.13
CA ARG A 98 17.89 20.88 19.66
C ARG A 98 18.39 19.61 19.00
N MET A 99 18.19 18.44 19.61
CA MET A 99 18.57 17.15 19.01
C MET A 99 17.98 16.99 17.60
N ILE A 100 16.69 17.31 17.43
CA ILE A 100 16.00 17.23 16.14
C ILE A 100 16.59 18.24 15.13
N ALA A 101 16.89 19.47 15.56
CA ALA A 101 17.50 20.49 14.70
C ALA A 101 18.88 20.07 14.20
N GLU A 102 19.75 19.57 15.09
CA GLU A 102 21.08 19.06 14.75
C GLU A 102 20.99 17.91 13.73
N TRP A 103 20.05 16.97 13.94
CA TRP A 103 19.84 15.87 12.99
C TRP A 103 19.40 16.34 11.61
N GLN A 104 18.55 17.38 11.56
CA GLN A 104 18.11 17.98 10.30
C GLN A 104 19.25 18.72 9.59
N GLN A 105 20.06 19.48 10.32
CA GLN A 105 21.23 20.18 9.78
C GLN A 105 22.29 19.20 9.25
N ALA A 106 22.47 18.06 9.93
CA ALA A 106 23.34 16.97 9.49
C ALA A 106 22.80 16.18 8.27
N GLY A 107 21.63 16.55 7.72
CA GLY A 107 21.05 15.90 6.55
C GLY A 107 20.26 14.62 6.85
N LYS A 108 19.74 14.48 8.07
CA LYS A 108 18.96 13.32 8.56
C LYS A 108 19.69 11.98 8.36
N PRO A 109 20.91 11.84 8.89
CA PRO A 109 21.66 10.61 8.78
C PRO A 109 20.90 9.41 9.38
N ARG A 110 21.15 8.23 8.84
CA ARG A 110 20.49 6.97 9.23
C ARG A 110 21.35 6.07 10.12
N GLN A 111 22.44 6.59 10.71
CA GLN A 111 23.22 5.78 11.64
C GLN A 111 22.43 5.53 12.93
N LEU A 112 22.65 4.37 13.53
CA LEU A 112 21.90 3.89 14.69
C LEU A 112 21.87 4.91 15.84
N GLN A 113 23.02 5.49 16.18
CA GLN A 113 23.18 6.48 17.26
C GLN A 113 22.25 7.69 17.11
N TRP A 114 22.10 8.21 15.88
CA TRP A 114 21.15 9.29 15.59
C TRP A 114 19.72 8.80 15.78
N LEU A 115 19.35 7.69 15.14
CA LEU A 115 17.97 7.23 15.16
C LEU A 115 17.48 6.89 16.58
N GLU A 116 18.32 6.23 17.40
CA GLU A 116 18.02 5.87 18.79
C GLU A 116 17.81 7.09 19.70
N ALA A 117 18.47 8.21 19.39
CA ALA A 117 18.31 9.46 20.11
C ALA A 117 17.08 10.24 19.61
N ILE A 118 16.87 10.26 18.29
CA ILE A 118 15.88 11.11 17.63
C ILE A 118 14.45 10.53 17.68
N ALA A 119 14.27 9.21 17.58
CA ALA A 119 12.92 8.63 17.63
C ALA A 119 12.21 8.94 18.96
N PRO A 120 12.86 8.76 20.13
CA PRO A 120 12.27 9.15 21.42
C PRO A 120 12.11 10.67 21.56
N ALA A 121 12.99 11.48 20.94
CA ALA A 121 12.86 12.94 20.97
C ALA A 121 11.59 13.43 20.26
N TYR A 122 11.28 12.87 19.08
CA TYR A 122 10.01 13.14 18.40
C TYR A 122 8.80 12.65 19.20
N GLU A 123 8.89 11.47 19.80
CA GLU A 123 7.83 10.90 20.65
C GLU A 123 7.56 11.79 21.88
N ALA A 124 8.61 12.27 22.55
CA ALA A 124 8.51 13.16 23.72
C ALA A 124 7.84 14.50 23.36
N GLN A 125 8.06 14.99 22.14
CA GLN A 125 7.38 16.18 21.61
C GLN A 125 5.99 15.91 21.05
N LYS A 126 5.51 14.66 21.12
CA LYS A 126 4.23 14.21 20.56
C LYS A 126 4.12 14.38 19.04
N ASP A 127 5.24 14.51 18.33
CA ASP A 127 5.28 14.41 16.87
C ASP A 127 5.34 12.92 16.48
N TYR A 128 4.20 12.25 16.65
CA TYR A 128 4.09 10.81 16.44
C TYR A 128 4.29 10.41 14.98
N MET A 129 4.03 11.29 14.02
CA MET A 129 4.26 11.00 12.60
C MET A 129 5.75 10.88 12.30
N SER A 130 6.54 11.85 12.78
CA SER A 130 7.99 11.78 12.64
C SER A 130 8.58 10.63 13.45
N ALA A 131 8.11 10.43 14.69
CA ALA A 131 8.54 9.31 15.53
C ALA A 131 8.27 7.96 14.85
N PHE A 132 7.08 7.75 14.29
CA PHE A 132 6.71 6.56 13.51
C PHE A 132 7.71 6.29 12.37
N ILE A 133 8.04 7.32 11.58
CA ILE A 133 8.98 7.16 10.47
C ILE A 133 10.37 6.76 10.99
N VAL A 134 10.88 7.41 12.04
CA VAL A 134 12.21 7.10 12.58
C VAL A 134 12.24 5.71 13.24
N TYR A 135 11.20 5.32 14.00
CA TYR A 135 11.09 3.98 14.57
C TYR A 135 11.00 2.88 13.50
N SER A 136 10.38 3.16 12.35
CA SER A 136 10.37 2.22 11.22
C SER A 136 11.75 2.01 10.59
N LEU A 137 12.65 3.01 10.68
CA LEU A 137 14.04 2.88 10.24
C LEU A 137 14.92 2.14 11.27
N LEU A 138 14.55 2.20 12.55
CA LEU A 138 15.17 1.43 13.65
C LEU A 138 14.73 -0.03 13.69
N ASP A 139 13.77 -0.42 12.86
CA ASP A 139 13.09 -1.71 12.93
C ASP A 139 12.48 -2.01 14.33
N ASN A 140 11.92 -0.99 14.98
CA ASN A 140 11.23 -1.16 16.25
C ASN A 140 9.73 -1.36 16.01
N LEU A 141 9.30 -2.61 15.83
CA LEU A 141 7.91 -2.97 15.51
C LEU A 141 6.89 -2.38 16.50
N THR A 142 7.15 -2.53 17.80
CA THR A 142 6.22 -2.11 18.86
C THR A 142 6.01 -0.60 18.85
N LYS A 143 7.11 0.17 18.78
CA LYS A 143 7.03 1.64 18.74
C LYS A 143 6.48 2.15 17.41
N THR A 144 6.83 1.50 16.29
CA THR A 144 6.28 1.84 14.97
C THR A 144 4.76 1.72 14.96
N LYS A 145 4.21 0.63 15.50
CA LYS A 145 2.75 0.44 15.68
C LYS A 145 2.12 1.53 16.53
N ALA A 146 2.64 1.71 17.75
CA ALA A 146 2.08 2.65 18.71
C ALA A 146 2.09 4.09 18.18
N CYS A 147 3.19 4.54 17.60
CA CYS A 147 3.30 5.87 17.02
C CYS A 147 2.40 6.03 15.77
N PHE A 148 2.28 5.00 14.92
CA PHE A 148 1.35 5.04 13.79
C PHE A 148 -0.10 5.21 14.26
N GLU A 149 -0.52 4.45 15.27
CA GLU A 149 -1.87 4.54 15.82
C GLU A 149 -2.17 5.93 16.38
N LEU A 150 -1.26 6.49 17.17
CA LEU A 150 -1.37 7.85 17.71
C LEU A 150 -1.37 8.91 16.60
N ALA A 151 -0.52 8.76 15.59
CA ALA A 151 -0.45 9.68 14.44
C ALA A 151 -1.66 9.57 13.50
N SER A 152 -2.42 8.48 13.59
CA SER A 152 -3.59 8.19 12.75
C SER A 152 -4.91 8.51 13.45
N GLN A 153 -4.91 9.23 14.57
CA GLN A 153 -6.16 9.68 15.20
C GLN A 153 -6.64 11.00 14.57
N PRO A 154 -7.96 11.16 14.33
CA PRO A 154 -9.04 10.19 14.58
C PRO A 154 -9.16 9.10 13.50
N GLN A 155 -8.55 9.30 12.32
CA GLN A 155 -8.61 8.34 11.21
C GLN A 155 -7.29 8.25 10.43
N PRO A 156 -6.94 7.07 9.90
CA PRO A 156 -5.70 6.86 9.15
C PRO A 156 -5.75 7.54 7.78
N GLN A 157 -4.58 7.99 7.33
CA GLN A 157 -4.36 8.55 5.99
C GLN A 157 -3.65 7.54 5.08
N SER A 158 -3.81 7.68 3.76
CA SER A 158 -3.22 6.77 2.76
C SER A 158 -1.68 6.73 2.81
N LYS A 159 -1.02 7.90 2.92
CA LYS A 159 0.46 7.99 2.89
C LYS A 159 1.11 7.31 4.10
N PRO A 160 0.74 7.59 5.37
CA PRO A 160 1.28 6.87 6.53
C PRO A 160 1.03 5.36 6.45
N LEU A 161 -0.16 4.94 6.01
CA LEU A 161 -0.47 3.51 5.86
C LEU A 161 0.40 2.86 4.78
N THR A 162 0.70 3.57 3.68
CA THR A 162 1.64 3.10 2.65
C THR A 162 3.03 2.82 3.25
N ILE A 163 3.53 3.75 4.09
CA ILE A 163 4.82 3.60 4.78
C ILE A 163 4.79 2.39 5.72
N LEU A 164 3.71 2.24 6.50
CA LEU A 164 3.54 1.15 7.45
C LEU A 164 3.52 -0.22 6.73
N LEU A 165 2.76 -0.34 5.64
CA LEU A 165 2.71 -1.58 4.86
C LEU A 165 4.05 -1.92 4.24
N LYS A 166 4.78 -0.91 3.72
CA LYS A 166 6.13 -1.11 3.20
C LYS A 166 7.07 -1.63 4.30
N TYR A 167 7.03 -1.01 5.47
CA TYR A 167 7.81 -1.42 6.64
C TYR A 167 7.54 -2.89 7.02
N TYR A 168 6.26 -3.26 7.18
CA TYR A 168 5.90 -4.64 7.51
C TYR A 168 6.32 -5.65 6.45
N LEU A 169 6.16 -5.32 5.18
CA LEU A 169 6.51 -6.24 4.09
C LEU A 169 8.03 -6.37 3.89
N SER A 170 8.81 -5.31 4.13
CA SER A 170 10.28 -5.38 4.01
C SER A 170 10.94 -6.09 5.20
N HIS A 171 10.35 -6.02 6.39
CA HIS A 171 10.85 -6.66 7.62
C HIS A 171 10.11 -7.97 7.96
N GLN A 172 9.34 -8.51 7.00
CA GLN A 172 8.69 -9.82 7.11
C GLN A 172 7.63 -9.94 8.22
N HIS A 173 7.02 -8.84 8.63
CA HIS A 173 5.89 -8.79 9.57
C HIS A 173 4.57 -9.11 8.86
N TRP A 174 4.43 -10.34 8.36
CA TRP A 174 3.31 -10.74 7.50
C TRP A 174 1.95 -10.67 8.21
N GLN A 175 1.90 -11.05 9.49
CA GLN A 175 0.66 -10.98 10.29
C GLN A 175 0.16 -9.55 10.41
N GLU A 176 1.07 -8.63 10.69
CA GLU A 176 0.83 -7.20 10.83
C GLU A 176 0.42 -6.57 9.51
N ALA A 177 1.07 -6.95 8.42
CA ALA A 177 0.78 -6.44 7.10
C ALA A 177 -0.68 -6.70 6.71
N ILE A 178 -1.16 -7.94 6.82
CA ILE A 178 -2.55 -8.26 6.49
C ILE A 178 -3.54 -7.67 7.49
N ALA A 179 -3.20 -7.64 8.79
CA ALA A 179 -4.05 -7.03 9.81
C ALA A 179 -4.23 -5.53 9.58
N ALA A 180 -3.17 -4.81 9.26
CA ALA A 180 -3.24 -3.37 9.00
C ALA A 180 -4.13 -3.05 7.78
N VAL A 181 -4.05 -3.86 6.72
CA VAL A 181 -4.93 -3.68 5.56
C VAL A 181 -6.40 -3.93 5.95
N GLU A 182 -6.69 -4.99 6.68
CA GLU A 182 -8.06 -5.31 7.11
C GLU A 182 -8.64 -4.26 8.07
N THR A 183 -7.83 -3.74 8.98
CA THR A 183 -8.26 -2.77 10.00
C THR A 183 -8.39 -1.35 9.45
N TYR A 184 -7.39 -0.86 8.72
CA TYR A 184 -7.32 0.57 8.38
C TYR A 184 -7.91 0.90 7.02
N LEU A 185 -7.81 0.01 6.02
CA LEU A 185 -8.31 0.28 4.67
C LEU A 185 -9.81 0.65 4.63
N PRO A 186 -10.72 0.00 5.41
CA PRO A 186 -12.15 0.34 5.39
C PRO A 186 -12.48 1.72 6.00
N ILE A 187 -11.60 2.27 6.84
CA ILE A 187 -11.83 3.52 7.58
C ILE A 187 -10.91 4.66 7.13
N LEU A 188 -10.21 4.51 5.99
CA LEU A 188 -9.37 5.55 5.42
C LEU A 188 -10.18 6.77 5.00
N THR A 189 -9.73 7.97 5.39
CA THR A 189 -10.36 9.25 5.00
C THR A 189 -9.99 9.70 3.57
N SER A 190 -9.23 8.88 2.84
CA SER A 190 -8.73 9.22 1.50
C SER A 190 -9.80 9.05 0.40
N PRO A 191 -9.71 9.81 -0.70
CA PRO A 191 -10.55 9.61 -1.89
C PRO A 191 -10.53 8.15 -2.37
N GLU A 192 -11.64 7.68 -2.96
CA GLU A 192 -11.78 6.29 -3.41
C GLU A 192 -10.62 5.84 -4.31
N GLY A 193 -10.15 6.72 -5.21
CA GLY A 193 -9.01 6.45 -6.08
C GLY A 193 -7.70 6.15 -5.34
N GLU A 194 -7.44 6.82 -4.21
CA GLU A 194 -6.27 6.54 -3.38
C GLU A 194 -6.40 5.21 -2.64
N GLN A 195 -7.59 4.88 -2.15
CA GLN A 195 -7.84 3.59 -1.50
C GLN A 195 -7.67 2.43 -2.49
N ILE A 196 -8.14 2.62 -3.72
CA ILE A 196 -7.92 1.69 -4.83
C ILE A 196 -6.42 1.56 -5.12
N GLY A 197 -5.71 2.69 -5.23
CA GLY A 197 -4.26 2.71 -5.43
C GLY A 197 -3.52 1.94 -4.33
N LEU A 198 -3.93 2.09 -3.07
CA LEU A 198 -3.31 1.42 -1.94
C LEU A 198 -3.53 -0.10 -1.95
N LYS A 199 -4.74 -0.56 -2.31
CA LYS A 199 -5.03 -2.00 -2.50
C LYS A 199 -4.05 -2.64 -3.47
N TYR A 200 -3.83 -1.99 -4.62
CA TYR A 200 -2.90 -2.49 -5.64
C TYR A 200 -1.43 -2.22 -5.29
N TYR A 201 -1.13 -1.22 -4.47
CA TYR A 201 0.19 -1.02 -3.89
C TYR A 201 0.57 -2.20 -3.00
N PHE A 202 -0.33 -2.63 -2.12
CA PHE A 202 -0.10 -3.77 -1.22
C PHE A 202 0.22 -5.06 -1.98
N VAL A 203 -0.55 -5.38 -3.03
CA VAL A 203 -0.29 -6.55 -3.88
C VAL A 203 1.04 -6.44 -4.62
N TYR A 204 1.37 -5.25 -5.10
CA TYR A 204 2.66 -5.03 -5.74
C TYR A 204 3.81 -5.27 -4.77
N GLU A 205 3.78 -4.69 -3.57
CA GLU A 205 4.83 -4.91 -2.58
C GLU A 205 4.93 -6.39 -2.17
N LEU A 206 3.81 -7.11 -2.10
CA LEU A 206 3.83 -8.58 -1.91
C LEU A 206 4.58 -9.30 -3.04
N ALA A 207 4.45 -8.87 -4.29
CA ALA A 207 5.16 -9.47 -5.42
C ALA A 207 6.69 -9.32 -5.30
N PHE A 208 7.16 -8.23 -4.67
CA PHE A 208 8.58 -7.93 -4.46
C PHE A 208 9.12 -8.33 -3.09
N SER A 209 8.27 -8.73 -2.15
CA SER A 209 8.69 -9.10 -0.80
C SER A 209 9.42 -10.44 -0.79
N GLN A 210 9.97 -10.82 0.37
CA GLN A 210 10.56 -12.15 0.58
C GLN A 210 9.54 -13.20 1.04
N LEU A 211 8.23 -12.90 0.99
CA LEU A 211 7.20 -13.83 1.41
C LEU A 211 7.29 -15.14 0.60
N THR A 212 7.20 -16.26 1.32
CA THR A 212 7.04 -17.62 0.80
C THR A 212 5.81 -18.27 1.43
N PRO A 213 5.21 -19.28 0.77
CA PRO A 213 4.06 -20.01 1.31
C PRO A 213 4.28 -20.59 2.71
N GLU A 214 5.52 -20.97 3.03
CA GLU A 214 5.95 -21.56 4.29
C GLU A 214 6.12 -20.52 5.42
N ALA A 215 6.35 -19.25 5.08
CA ALA A 215 6.54 -18.17 6.05
C ALA A 215 5.25 -17.71 6.75
N ILE A 216 4.09 -18.20 6.29
CA ILE A 216 2.77 -17.88 6.87
C ILE A 216 1.98 -19.12 7.24
N THR A 217 1.22 -19.01 8.33
CA THR A 217 0.31 -20.03 8.81
C THR A 217 -0.91 -20.20 7.89
N LYS A 218 -1.64 -21.32 8.02
CA LYS A 218 -2.87 -21.54 7.26
C LYS A 218 -3.94 -20.45 7.49
N PRO A 219 -4.20 -19.97 8.72
CA PRO A 219 -5.12 -18.85 8.95
C PRO A 219 -4.66 -17.54 8.27
N GLN A 220 -3.37 -17.21 8.35
CA GLN A 220 -2.81 -16.04 7.65
C GLN A 220 -3.01 -16.15 6.14
N ARG A 221 -2.70 -17.31 5.56
CA ARG A 221 -2.91 -17.58 4.14
C ARG A 221 -4.36 -17.35 3.73
N GLN A 222 -5.32 -17.81 4.53
CA GLN A 222 -6.75 -17.59 4.25
C GLN A 222 -7.12 -16.10 4.25
N ARG A 223 -6.57 -15.30 5.17
CA ARG A 223 -6.78 -13.85 5.21
C ARG A 223 -6.25 -13.15 3.96
N TYR A 224 -5.00 -13.44 3.57
CA TYR A 224 -4.43 -12.94 2.31
C TYR A 224 -5.25 -13.37 1.08
N GLN A 225 -5.66 -14.64 1.03
CA GLN A 225 -6.47 -15.18 -0.04
C GLN A 225 -7.82 -14.45 -0.15
N GLN A 226 -8.49 -14.26 0.98
CA GLN A 226 -9.76 -13.54 1.04
C GLN A 226 -9.60 -12.09 0.57
N PHE A 227 -8.56 -11.39 1.05
CA PHE A 227 -8.26 -10.04 0.61
C PHE A 227 -8.07 -9.95 -0.91
N LEU A 228 -7.23 -10.83 -1.49
CA LEU A 228 -6.97 -10.85 -2.93
C LEU A 228 -8.25 -11.18 -3.72
N LYS A 229 -9.06 -12.15 -3.28
CA LYS A 229 -10.32 -12.49 -3.95
C LYS A 229 -11.29 -11.33 -3.96
N THR A 230 -11.58 -10.79 -2.79
CA THR A 230 -12.64 -9.78 -2.60
C THR A 230 -12.26 -8.44 -3.20
N HIS A 231 -11.01 -8.00 -3.04
CA HIS A 231 -10.62 -6.63 -3.38
C HIS A 231 -9.83 -6.49 -4.68
N ILE A 232 -9.23 -7.57 -5.17
CA ILE A 232 -8.33 -7.53 -6.33
C ILE A 232 -8.91 -8.33 -7.49
N LEU A 233 -9.07 -9.65 -7.34
CA LEU A 233 -9.48 -10.55 -8.43
C LEU A 233 -10.93 -10.33 -8.88
N ALA A 234 -11.82 -9.93 -7.97
CA ALA A 234 -13.21 -9.60 -8.29
C ALA A 234 -13.35 -8.32 -9.16
N ASN A 235 -12.31 -7.48 -9.26
CA ASN A 235 -12.37 -6.22 -9.99
C ASN A 235 -11.33 -6.16 -11.12
N PRO A 236 -11.72 -6.31 -12.39
CA PRO A 236 -10.78 -6.36 -13.52
C PRO A 236 -9.94 -5.07 -13.71
N ARG A 237 -10.30 -3.97 -13.02
CA ARG A 237 -9.52 -2.72 -13.03
C ARG A 237 -8.10 -2.87 -12.47
N TRP A 238 -7.76 -3.97 -11.79
CA TRP A 238 -6.40 -4.22 -11.30
C TRP A 238 -5.35 -4.16 -12.42
N GLN A 239 -5.71 -4.47 -13.67
CA GLN A 239 -4.81 -4.42 -14.83
C GLN A 239 -4.31 -3.00 -15.14
N ARG A 240 -4.98 -1.97 -14.59
CA ARG A 240 -4.53 -0.57 -14.69
C ARG A 240 -3.39 -0.24 -13.72
N TYR A 241 -3.16 -1.09 -12.72
CA TYR A 241 -2.23 -0.84 -11.61
C TYR A 241 -1.16 -1.92 -11.45
N LEU A 242 -1.45 -3.14 -11.92
CA LEU A 242 -0.58 -4.31 -11.77
C LEU A 242 -0.38 -4.98 -13.13
N LEU A 243 0.85 -5.40 -13.37
CA LEU A 243 1.15 -6.36 -14.42
C LEU A 243 0.63 -7.76 -14.00
N ILE A 244 0.36 -8.62 -14.97
CA ILE A 244 -0.11 -9.99 -14.72
C ILE A 244 0.94 -10.76 -13.91
N GLU A 245 2.21 -10.52 -14.22
CA GLU A 245 3.36 -11.09 -13.54
C GLU A 245 3.36 -10.71 -12.05
N GLN A 246 3.10 -9.44 -11.73
CA GLN A 246 3.09 -8.96 -10.35
C GLN A 246 1.98 -9.62 -9.53
N LEU A 247 0.76 -9.68 -10.08
CA LEU A 247 -0.38 -10.31 -9.40
C LEU A 247 -0.22 -11.83 -9.28
N GLY A 248 0.23 -12.50 -10.35
CA GLY A 248 0.47 -13.94 -10.35
C GLY A 248 1.53 -14.33 -9.32
N ILE A 249 2.60 -13.55 -9.21
CA ILE A 249 3.69 -13.82 -8.26
C ILE A 249 3.25 -13.54 -6.82
N ALA A 250 2.45 -12.51 -6.58
CA ALA A 250 1.85 -12.30 -5.26
C ALA A 250 0.96 -13.49 -4.85
N LEU A 251 0.15 -14.03 -5.77
CA LEU A 251 -0.67 -15.24 -5.54
C LEU A 251 0.18 -16.48 -5.24
N GLU A 252 1.29 -16.66 -5.96
CA GLU A 252 2.24 -17.73 -5.69
C GLU A 252 2.89 -17.61 -4.32
N LYS A 253 3.28 -16.40 -3.92
CA LYS A 253 3.96 -16.13 -2.64
C LYS A 253 3.08 -16.40 -1.43
N ILE A 254 1.78 -16.15 -1.52
CA ILE A 254 0.84 -16.51 -0.44
C ILE A 254 0.57 -18.03 -0.38
N GLY A 255 0.82 -18.76 -1.48
CA GLY A 255 0.61 -20.21 -1.55
C GLY A 255 -0.84 -20.64 -1.73
N SER A 256 -1.70 -19.81 -2.34
CA SER A 256 -3.07 -20.22 -2.70
C SER A 256 -3.05 -20.96 -4.04
N PHE A 257 -2.80 -22.28 -4.02
CA PHE A 257 -2.66 -23.06 -5.25
C PHE A 257 -3.87 -22.94 -6.20
N VAL A 258 -5.08 -23.06 -5.69
CA VAL A 258 -6.31 -23.07 -6.52
C VAL A 258 -6.45 -21.74 -7.27
N ASP A 259 -6.41 -20.62 -6.56
CA ASP A 259 -6.61 -19.30 -7.16
C ASP A 259 -5.46 -18.91 -8.09
N THR A 260 -4.25 -19.33 -7.76
CA THR A 260 -3.06 -19.10 -8.60
C THR A 260 -3.21 -19.82 -9.94
N LEU A 261 -3.64 -21.09 -9.91
CA LEU A 261 -3.83 -21.88 -11.12
C LEU A 261 -4.97 -21.32 -11.97
N GLU A 262 -6.13 -21.03 -11.36
CA GLU A 262 -7.28 -20.41 -12.05
C GLU A 262 -6.92 -19.05 -12.65
N PHE A 263 -6.05 -18.28 -11.98
CA PHE A 263 -5.55 -17.02 -12.49
C PHE A 263 -4.72 -17.22 -13.77
N TYR A 264 -3.70 -18.08 -13.74
CA TYR A 264 -2.85 -18.32 -14.90
C TYR A 264 -3.58 -18.98 -16.07
N GLU A 265 -4.57 -19.84 -15.80
CA GLU A 265 -5.40 -20.49 -16.82
C GLU A 265 -6.14 -19.50 -17.74
N ARG A 266 -6.38 -18.26 -17.28
CA ARG A 266 -6.97 -17.20 -18.10
C ARG A 266 -6.01 -16.66 -19.17
N TYR A 267 -4.70 -16.89 -19.01
CA TYR A 267 -3.65 -16.29 -19.83
C TYR A 267 -2.81 -17.31 -20.61
N ILE A 268 -3.01 -18.63 -20.40
CA ILE A 268 -2.29 -19.67 -21.13
C ILE A 268 -2.69 -19.79 -22.62
N SER A 269 -3.84 -19.23 -23.00
CA SER A 269 -4.40 -19.27 -24.36
C SER A 269 -5.24 -18.02 -24.65
N GLY A 270 -5.48 -17.71 -25.91
CA GLY A 270 -6.29 -16.56 -26.34
C GLY A 270 -5.48 -15.49 -27.05
N ASN A 271 -6.04 -14.29 -27.17
CA ASN A 271 -5.41 -13.17 -27.87
C ASN A 271 -4.49 -12.35 -26.92
N TYR A 272 -3.51 -13.02 -26.33
CA TYR A 272 -2.49 -12.41 -25.46
C TYR A 272 -1.12 -12.47 -26.12
N PRO A 273 -0.19 -11.53 -25.84
CA PRO A 273 1.18 -11.62 -26.31
C PRO A 273 1.83 -12.95 -25.98
N GLN A 274 2.60 -13.52 -26.91
CA GLN A 274 3.19 -14.85 -26.74
C GLN A 274 4.08 -14.96 -25.50
N ILE A 275 4.83 -13.90 -25.17
CA ILE A 275 5.68 -13.81 -23.97
C ILE A 275 4.84 -13.99 -22.70
N LEU A 276 3.67 -13.35 -22.64
CA LEU A 276 2.76 -13.45 -21.50
C LEU A 276 2.13 -14.84 -21.40
N GLN A 277 1.75 -15.44 -22.52
CA GLN A 277 1.24 -16.81 -22.53
C GLN A 277 2.29 -17.81 -22.05
N GLN A 278 3.53 -17.63 -22.49
CA GLN A 278 4.67 -18.46 -22.04
C GLN A 278 4.91 -18.29 -20.54
N PHE A 279 4.94 -17.05 -20.05
CA PHE A 279 5.04 -16.76 -18.62
C PHE A 279 3.94 -17.47 -17.82
N ALA A 280 2.68 -17.33 -18.22
CA ALA A 280 1.56 -17.96 -17.53
C ALA A 280 1.65 -19.51 -17.54
N ARG A 281 2.06 -20.11 -18.66
CA ARG A 281 2.27 -21.58 -18.76
C ARG A 281 3.38 -22.06 -17.84
N ASP A 282 4.52 -21.36 -17.84
CA ASP A 282 5.69 -21.72 -17.02
C ASP A 282 5.35 -21.59 -15.53
N ARG A 283 4.67 -20.50 -15.13
CA ARG A 283 4.24 -20.31 -13.74
C ARG A 283 3.12 -21.27 -13.31
N TRP A 284 2.20 -21.63 -14.21
CA TRP A 284 1.19 -22.66 -13.95
C TRP A 284 1.85 -24.02 -13.68
N LEU A 285 2.84 -24.43 -14.50
CA LEU A 285 3.60 -25.66 -14.27
C LEU A 285 4.36 -25.62 -12.94
N ALA A 286 5.06 -24.53 -12.65
CA ALA A 286 5.77 -24.35 -11.38
C ALA A 286 4.82 -24.46 -10.18
N THR A 287 3.63 -23.86 -10.27
CA THR A 287 2.60 -23.93 -9.22
C THR A 287 2.07 -25.35 -9.04
N LYS A 288 1.86 -26.11 -10.13
CA LYS A 288 1.47 -27.53 -10.05
C LYS A 288 2.56 -28.41 -9.45
N ILE A 289 3.82 -28.17 -9.76
CA ILE A 289 4.95 -28.91 -9.16
C ILE A 289 4.98 -28.66 -7.65
N LYS A 290 4.87 -27.40 -7.20
CA LYS A 290 4.73 -27.08 -5.77
C LYS A 290 3.52 -27.74 -5.12
N GLN A 291 2.38 -27.80 -5.83
CA GLN A 291 1.18 -28.50 -5.37
C GLN A 291 1.42 -30.01 -5.22
N GLN A 292 2.14 -30.63 -6.16
CA GLN A 292 2.54 -32.03 -6.09
C GLN A 292 3.44 -32.27 -4.86
N ASP A 293 4.46 -31.45 -4.66
CA ASP A 293 5.39 -31.56 -3.54
C ASP A 293 4.68 -31.42 -2.19
N TYR A 294 3.70 -30.51 -2.10
CA TYR A 294 2.84 -30.38 -0.93
C TYR A 294 2.12 -31.71 -0.62
N TRP A 295 1.52 -32.38 -1.61
CA TRP A 295 0.83 -33.65 -1.38
C TRP A 295 1.79 -34.80 -1.08
N HIS A 296 3.01 -34.79 -1.63
CA HIS A 296 4.05 -35.71 -1.23
C HIS A 296 4.43 -35.55 0.25
N LYS A 297 4.62 -34.31 0.71
CA LYS A 297 4.88 -34.00 2.14
C LYS A 297 3.72 -34.41 3.05
N GLN A 298 2.49 -34.41 2.55
CA GLN A 298 1.30 -34.88 3.26
C GLN A 298 1.06 -36.40 3.10
N HIS A 299 2.03 -37.14 2.55
CA HIS A 299 1.95 -38.59 2.28
C HIS A 299 0.75 -39.04 1.42
N ASN A 300 0.15 -38.15 0.65
CA ASN A 300 -0.98 -38.46 -0.25
C ASN A 300 -0.48 -38.78 -1.67
N LYS A 301 -0.01 -40.02 -1.85
CA LYS A 301 0.60 -40.49 -3.11
C LYS A 301 -0.37 -40.43 -4.30
N ASP A 302 -1.64 -40.73 -4.10
CA ASP A 302 -2.64 -40.77 -5.18
C ASP A 302 -2.90 -39.38 -5.77
N LYS A 303 -3.07 -38.36 -4.90
CA LYS A 303 -3.23 -36.97 -5.37
C LYS A 303 -1.96 -36.48 -6.06
N ALA A 304 -0.80 -36.77 -5.50
CA ALA A 304 0.47 -36.39 -6.10
C ALA A 304 0.67 -37.02 -7.49
N ALA A 305 0.33 -38.32 -7.66
CA ALA A 305 0.39 -39.00 -8.95
C ALA A 305 -0.57 -38.39 -9.99
N LYS A 306 -1.81 -38.08 -9.60
CA LYS A 306 -2.78 -37.38 -10.47
C LYS A 306 -2.26 -36.02 -10.94
N ILE A 307 -1.65 -35.25 -10.03
CA ILE A 307 -1.05 -33.96 -10.40
C ILE A 307 0.16 -34.16 -11.32
N SER A 308 1.00 -35.17 -11.05
CA SER A 308 2.13 -35.51 -11.92
C SER A 308 1.69 -35.79 -13.36
N ALA A 309 0.60 -36.55 -13.55
CA ALA A 309 0.05 -36.82 -14.87
C ALA A 309 -0.43 -35.54 -15.58
N GLN A 310 -1.08 -34.62 -14.85
CA GLN A 310 -1.49 -33.32 -15.40
C GLN A 310 -0.30 -32.46 -15.81
N ILE A 311 0.76 -32.42 -14.99
CA ILE A 311 2.01 -31.70 -15.30
C ILE A 311 2.61 -32.24 -16.60
N THR A 312 2.79 -33.56 -16.70
CA THR A 312 3.38 -34.18 -17.90
C THR A 312 2.56 -33.89 -19.15
N ALA A 313 1.23 -34.07 -19.10
CA ALA A 313 0.36 -33.81 -20.23
C ALA A 313 0.40 -32.34 -20.70
N LYS A 314 0.36 -31.38 -19.76
CA LYS A 314 0.42 -29.96 -20.10
C LYS A 314 1.81 -29.51 -20.56
N ALA A 315 2.88 -30.01 -19.94
CA ALA A 315 4.24 -29.72 -20.35
C ALA A 315 4.50 -30.20 -21.79
N GLN A 316 4.05 -31.42 -22.14
CA GLN A 316 4.11 -31.92 -23.51
C GLN A 316 3.30 -31.07 -24.48
N ALA A 317 2.04 -30.75 -24.15
CA ALA A 317 1.17 -29.92 -24.99
C ALA A 317 1.72 -28.50 -25.23
N TRP A 318 2.52 -27.97 -24.30
CA TRP A 318 3.13 -26.65 -24.40
C TRP A 318 4.58 -26.66 -24.86
N GLY A 319 5.15 -27.82 -25.19
CA GLY A 319 6.54 -27.95 -25.63
C GLY A 319 7.56 -27.55 -24.55
N ARG A 320 7.30 -27.89 -23.29
CA ARG A 320 8.14 -27.59 -22.13
C ARG A 320 8.73 -28.85 -21.51
N VAL A 321 9.98 -28.76 -21.03
CA VAL A 321 10.64 -29.82 -20.28
C VAL A 321 10.42 -29.58 -18.79
N ARG A 322 9.88 -30.58 -18.08
CA ARG A 322 9.56 -30.49 -16.65
C ARG A 322 10.74 -30.04 -15.80
N ASP A 323 11.90 -30.65 -16.00
CA ASP A 323 13.10 -30.42 -15.17
C ASP A 323 13.75 -29.05 -15.43
N GLY A 324 13.34 -28.34 -16.50
CA GLY A 324 13.77 -26.98 -16.79
C GLY A 324 12.87 -25.89 -16.20
N ILE A 325 11.77 -26.24 -15.51
CA ILE A 325 10.85 -25.24 -14.94
C ILE A 325 11.38 -24.74 -13.61
N SER A 326 11.74 -23.45 -13.55
CA SER A 326 12.11 -22.81 -12.29
C SER A 326 10.92 -22.69 -11.34
N LEU A 327 11.06 -23.22 -10.12
CA LEU A 327 10.04 -23.09 -9.07
C LEU A 327 10.01 -21.68 -8.50
N GLU A 328 11.14 -20.98 -8.48
CA GLU A 328 11.21 -19.61 -8.00
C GLU A 328 10.59 -18.66 -9.03
N PRO A 329 9.75 -17.70 -8.59
CA PRO A 329 9.28 -16.62 -9.44
C PRO A 329 10.43 -15.86 -10.08
N PRO A 330 10.36 -15.52 -11.38
CA PRO A 330 11.35 -14.66 -12.00
C PRO A 330 11.31 -13.24 -11.39
N VAL A 331 12.42 -12.51 -11.50
CA VAL A 331 12.48 -11.10 -11.12
C VAL A 331 11.51 -10.30 -11.99
N VAL A 332 10.55 -9.63 -11.36
CA VAL A 332 9.49 -8.89 -12.06
C VAL A 332 9.94 -7.46 -12.35
N SER A 333 9.45 -6.90 -13.46
CA SER A 333 9.62 -5.48 -13.72
C SER A 333 8.97 -4.63 -12.62
N ARG A 334 9.72 -3.64 -12.11
CA ARG A 334 9.20 -2.60 -11.21
C ARG A 334 8.31 -1.58 -11.93
N ASN A 335 8.26 -1.64 -13.25
CA ASN A 335 7.38 -0.76 -14.02
C ASN A 335 5.92 -1.06 -13.68
N ARG A 336 5.15 0.01 -13.54
CA ARG A 336 3.68 -0.06 -13.50
C ARG A 336 3.14 0.04 -14.93
N PRO A 337 1.92 -0.45 -15.19
CA PRO A 337 1.25 -0.21 -16.47
C PRO A 337 1.33 1.28 -16.86
N THR A 338 2.11 1.60 -17.89
CA THR A 338 2.49 2.97 -18.24
C THR A 338 1.45 3.54 -19.21
N LYS A 339 0.38 4.12 -18.67
CA LYS A 339 -0.84 4.48 -19.43
C LYS A 339 -1.50 3.26 -20.09
N ILE A 340 -2.82 3.30 -20.05
CA ILE A 340 -3.73 2.36 -20.69
C ILE A 340 -3.28 2.19 -22.15
N LEU A 341 -2.68 1.05 -22.51
CA LEU A 341 -3.10 0.45 -23.76
C LEU A 341 -4.56 0.12 -23.49
N PRO A 342 -5.52 0.73 -24.19
CA PRO A 342 -6.86 0.19 -24.18
C PRO A 342 -6.62 -1.25 -24.58
N GLN A 343 -6.93 -2.19 -23.68
CA GLN A 343 -7.25 -3.53 -24.11
C GLN A 343 -8.25 -3.27 -25.22
N ALA A 344 -7.84 -3.44 -26.49
CA ALA A 344 -8.56 -2.91 -27.65
C ALA A 344 -10.01 -3.22 -27.37
N ALA A 345 -10.82 -2.20 -27.06
CA ALA A 345 -12.09 -2.43 -26.42
C ALA A 345 -12.82 -3.31 -27.42
N ILE A 346 -12.98 -4.59 -27.09
CA ILE A 346 -13.73 -5.50 -27.94
C ILE A 346 -15.14 -5.01 -27.70
N LEU A 347 -15.52 -3.99 -28.48
CA LEU A 347 -16.82 -3.37 -28.47
C LEU A 347 -17.81 -4.54 -28.60
N PRO A 348 -18.90 -4.54 -27.83
CA PRO A 348 -19.97 -5.48 -28.12
C PRO A 348 -20.29 -5.35 -29.61
N LYS A 349 -20.49 -6.49 -30.25
CA LYS A 349 -20.81 -6.51 -31.67
C LYS A 349 -22.22 -5.96 -31.80
N ILE A 350 -22.30 -4.66 -32.10
CA ILE A 350 -23.53 -3.93 -32.35
C ILE A 350 -23.59 -3.67 -33.85
N THR A 351 -24.61 -4.21 -34.51
CA THR A 351 -24.87 -3.98 -35.95
C THR A 351 -26.23 -3.33 -36.16
N GLY A 352 -26.45 -2.70 -37.31
CA GLY A 352 -27.71 -2.01 -37.62
C GLY A 352 -27.86 -0.62 -36.99
N LEU A 353 -26.76 -0.03 -36.49
CA LEU A 353 -26.78 1.36 -36.05
C LEU A 353 -26.88 2.30 -37.26
N PRO A 354 -27.72 3.35 -37.20
CA PRO A 354 -27.80 4.31 -38.29
C PRO A 354 -26.51 5.14 -38.39
N PRO A 355 -26.18 5.65 -39.59
CA PRO A 355 -24.98 6.46 -39.79
C PRO A 355 -25.02 7.71 -38.91
N GLY A 356 -23.89 8.00 -38.26
CA GLY A 356 -23.73 9.19 -37.40
C GLY A 356 -24.03 8.97 -35.91
N ILE A 357 -24.52 7.80 -35.49
CA ILE A 357 -24.63 7.47 -34.06
C ILE A 357 -23.24 7.29 -33.45
N LYS A 358 -22.95 8.09 -32.42
CA LYS A 358 -21.73 7.99 -31.65
C LYS A 358 -21.93 6.97 -30.53
N ILE A 359 -21.05 5.97 -30.47
CA ILE A 359 -20.95 5.06 -29.33
C ILE A 359 -20.00 5.71 -28.32
N GLU A 360 -20.52 6.04 -27.14
CA GLU A 360 -19.79 6.56 -26.00
C GLU A 360 -19.30 5.39 -25.13
N ILE A 361 -17.99 5.34 -24.87
CA ILE A 361 -17.44 4.40 -23.89
C ILE A 361 -17.53 5.05 -22.52
N VAL A 362 -18.53 4.66 -21.73
CA VAL A 362 -18.74 5.20 -20.36
C VAL A 362 -17.71 4.62 -19.41
N THR A 363 -17.47 3.31 -19.51
CA THR A 363 -16.35 2.61 -18.87
C THR A 363 -15.84 1.52 -19.81
N SER A 364 -14.74 0.85 -19.47
CA SER A 364 -14.20 -0.25 -20.30
C SER A 364 -15.16 -1.43 -20.52
N ASP A 365 -16.24 -1.51 -19.74
CA ASP A 365 -17.24 -2.57 -19.82
C ASP A 365 -18.65 -2.08 -20.19
N ILE A 366 -18.85 -0.76 -20.22
CA ILE A 366 -20.15 -0.14 -20.48
C ILE A 366 -20.03 0.77 -21.70
N VAL A 367 -20.69 0.39 -22.78
CA VAL A 367 -20.91 1.28 -23.92
C VAL A 367 -22.31 1.86 -23.86
N LYS A 368 -22.43 3.11 -24.26
CA LYS A 368 -23.68 3.85 -24.31
C LYS A 368 -23.85 4.45 -25.69
N PHE A 369 -25.04 4.37 -26.24
CA PHE A 369 -25.40 5.12 -27.43
C PHE A 369 -26.85 5.57 -27.30
N GLN A 370 -27.19 6.63 -28.03
CA GLN A 370 -28.52 7.20 -28.04
C GLN A 370 -29.08 7.14 -29.45
N ILE A 371 -30.32 6.69 -29.57
CA ILE A 371 -31.07 6.68 -30.83
C ILE A 371 -32.42 7.29 -30.54
N ARG A 372 -32.68 8.45 -31.14
CA ARG A 372 -33.85 9.27 -30.83
C ARG A 372 -33.95 9.53 -29.32
N HIS A 373 -35.05 9.12 -28.71
CA HIS A 373 -35.34 9.24 -27.29
C HIS A 373 -34.91 8.01 -26.46
N LEU A 374 -34.29 7.00 -27.09
CA LEU A 374 -33.80 5.82 -26.38
C LEU A 374 -32.32 5.97 -26.04
N ILE A 375 -31.99 5.80 -24.75
CA ILE A 375 -30.62 5.66 -24.28
C ILE A 375 -30.36 4.18 -24.00
N ILE A 376 -29.43 3.60 -24.75
CA ILE A 376 -29.09 2.17 -24.65
C ILE A 376 -27.71 2.05 -24.02
N LYS A 377 -27.63 1.31 -22.91
CA LYS A 377 -26.39 0.97 -22.22
C LYS A 377 -26.16 -0.54 -22.29
N VAL A 378 -25.05 -0.95 -22.86
CA VAL A 378 -24.65 -2.36 -22.95
C VAL A 378 -23.53 -2.60 -21.93
N MET A 379 -23.79 -3.48 -20.96
CA MET A 379 -22.87 -3.90 -19.91
C MET A 379 -22.35 -5.29 -20.26
N LYS A 380 -21.10 -5.36 -20.74
CA LYS A 380 -20.55 -6.57 -21.36
C LYS A 380 -20.27 -7.67 -20.33
N SER A 381 -19.64 -7.35 -19.20
CA SER A 381 -19.24 -8.35 -18.20
C SER A 381 -20.43 -9.06 -17.56
N THR A 382 -21.57 -8.39 -17.46
CA THR A 382 -22.82 -8.94 -16.92
C THR A 382 -23.77 -9.44 -18.00
N GLN A 383 -23.42 -9.29 -19.28
CA GLN A 383 -24.30 -9.59 -20.42
C GLN A 383 -25.68 -8.93 -20.28
N GLN A 384 -25.70 -7.63 -19.95
CA GLN A 384 -26.95 -6.90 -19.75
C GLN A 384 -27.08 -5.72 -20.70
N VAL A 385 -28.30 -5.45 -21.14
CA VAL A 385 -28.67 -4.23 -21.87
C VAL A 385 -29.73 -3.50 -21.07
N LEU A 386 -29.48 -2.21 -20.80
CA LEU A 386 -30.47 -1.31 -20.23
C LEU A 386 -30.93 -0.34 -21.31
N ILE A 387 -32.23 -0.34 -21.58
CA ILE A 387 -32.90 0.59 -22.48
C ILE A 387 -33.68 1.56 -21.61
N THR A 388 -33.45 2.85 -21.79
CA THR A 388 -34.20 3.92 -21.13
C THR A 388 -34.91 4.74 -22.20
N ASP A 389 -36.23 4.75 -22.15
CA ASP A 389 -37.06 5.64 -22.94
C ASP A 389 -37.17 6.97 -22.19
N VAL A 390 -36.63 8.04 -22.77
CA VAL A 390 -36.59 9.36 -22.14
C VAL A 390 -37.96 10.05 -22.18
N LEU A 391 -38.87 9.64 -23.06
CA LEU A 391 -40.21 10.23 -23.19
C LEU A 391 -41.19 9.58 -22.20
N SER A 392 -41.16 8.26 -22.05
CA SER A 392 -42.05 7.53 -21.12
C SER A 392 -41.46 7.39 -19.72
N GLU A 393 -40.18 7.72 -19.53
CA GLU A 393 -39.34 7.35 -18.38
C GLU A 393 -39.24 5.82 -18.15
N GLY A 394 -39.69 5.04 -19.14
CA GLY A 394 -39.68 3.58 -19.13
C GLY A 394 -38.27 3.02 -19.10
N LYS A 395 -38.10 1.94 -18.35
CA LYS A 395 -36.82 1.21 -18.26
C LYS A 395 -37.05 -0.26 -18.52
N ILE A 396 -36.32 -0.77 -19.50
CA ILE A 396 -36.29 -2.19 -19.84
C ILE A 396 -34.87 -2.69 -19.63
N ARG A 397 -34.73 -3.71 -18.80
CA ARG A 397 -33.46 -4.40 -18.57
C ARG A 397 -33.53 -5.79 -19.18
N VAL A 398 -32.60 -6.08 -20.06
CA VAL A 398 -32.44 -7.38 -20.71
C VAL A 398 -31.17 -8.02 -20.16
N ASP A 399 -31.27 -9.25 -19.68
CA ASP A 399 -30.15 -10.03 -19.17
C ASP A 399 -29.96 -11.28 -20.02
N GLY A 400 -28.90 -11.29 -20.83
CA GLY A 400 -28.58 -12.39 -21.73
C GLY A 400 -28.04 -13.62 -21.00
N SER A 401 -27.43 -13.46 -19.82
CA SER A 401 -26.84 -14.56 -19.05
C SER A 401 -27.90 -15.40 -18.35
N SER A 402 -28.88 -14.72 -17.75
CA SER A 402 -30.01 -15.35 -17.06
C SER A 402 -31.22 -15.56 -17.97
N ARG A 403 -31.17 -15.06 -19.21
CA ARG A 403 -32.25 -15.08 -20.21
C ARG A 403 -33.52 -14.45 -19.67
N GLN A 404 -33.36 -13.29 -19.03
CA GLN A 404 -34.43 -12.57 -18.36
C GLN A 404 -34.68 -11.23 -19.00
N LEU A 405 -35.93 -10.80 -18.91
CA LEU A 405 -36.40 -9.49 -19.30
C LEU A 405 -37.14 -8.86 -18.14
N GLN A 406 -36.76 -7.65 -17.77
CA GLN A 406 -37.39 -6.88 -16.71
C GLN A 406 -37.96 -5.58 -17.28
N ILE A 407 -39.27 -5.38 -17.11
CA ILE A 407 -40.00 -4.16 -17.48
C ILE A 407 -40.65 -3.63 -16.20
N GLY A 408 -40.18 -2.49 -15.69
CA GLY A 408 -40.62 -1.97 -14.40
C GLY A 408 -40.37 -2.98 -13.26
N SER A 409 -41.44 -3.39 -12.57
CA SER A 409 -41.40 -4.41 -11.50
C SER A 409 -41.57 -5.85 -12.00
N VAL A 410 -41.94 -6.05 -13.26
CA VAL A 410 -42.22 -7.38 -13.82
C VAL A 410 -40.95 -7.98 -14.39
N THR A 411 -40.65 -9.23 -14.03
CA THR A 411 -39.54 -10.01 -14.58
C THR A 411 -40.09 -11.26 -15.28
N VAL A 412 -39.68 -11.47 -16.52
CA VAL A 412 -40.04 -12.62 -17.36
C VAL A 412 -38.76 -13.38 -17.69
N MET A 413 -38.80 -14.71 -17.59
CA MET A 413 -37.64 -15.57 -17.85
C MET A 413 -37.96 -16.55 -18.98
N ALA A 414 -37.03 -16.73 -19.92
CA ALA A 414 -37.18 -17.74 -20.97
C ALA A 414 -36.98 -19.14 -20.39
N HIS A 415 -37.78 -20.12 -20.81
CA HIS A 415 -37.59 -21.54 -20.47
C HIS A 415 -37.40 -22.32 -21.77
N GLY A 416 -36.34 -23.13 -21.85
CA GLY A 416 -35.93 -23.70 -23.14
C GLY A 416 -35.35 -22.64 -24.08
N GLY A 417 -35.06 -23.00 -25.34
CA GLY A 417 -34.51 -22.08 -26.35
C GLY A 417 -35.51 -21.03 -26.85
N GLU A 418 -36.51 -20.67 -26.05
CA GLU A 418 -37.56 -19.73 -26.40
C GLU A 418 -37.04 -18.29 -26.38
N SER A 419 -37.57 -17.47 -27.28
CA SER A 419 -37.23 -16.04 -27.35
C SER A 419 -38.20 -15.22 -26.49
N LEU A 420 -37.72 -14.16 -25.84
CA LEU A 420 -38.58 -13.22 -25.12
C LEU A 420 -38.78 -11.96 -25.95
N SER A 421 -40.03 -11.60 -26.23
CA SER A 421 -40.36 -10.35 -26.91
C SER A 421 -40.97 -9.33 -25.94
N PHE A 422 -40.67 -8.07 -26.15
CA PHE A 422 -41.32 -6.96 -25.46
C PHE A 422 -41.70 -5.85 -26.43
N ARG A 423 -42.77 -5.15 -26.08
CA ARG A 423 -43.26 -3.97 -26.78
C ARG A 423 -43.85 -3.03 -25.74
N GLU A 424 -43.41 -1.78 -25.75
CA GLU A 424 -43.99 -0.73 -24.91
C GLU A 424 -44.96 0.06 -25.78
N GLU A 425 -46.25 0.07 -25.41
CA GLU A 425 -47.28 0.76 -26.20
C GLU A 425 -46.98 2.26 -26.31
N GLY A 426 -47.07 2.82 -27.52
CA GLY A 426 -46.82 4.24 -27.77
C GLY A 426 -45.36 4.68 -27.86
N SER A 427 -44.40 3.82 -27.48
CA SER A 427 -42.96 4.15 -27.49
C SER A 427 -42.28 4.07 -28.86
N GLY A 428 -42.93 3.40 -29.82
CA GLY A 428 -42.41 3.23 -31.18
C GLY A 428 -41.20 2.29 -31.29
N TYR A 429 -40.96 1.41 -30.30
CA TYR A 429 -39.95 0.36 -30.43
C TYR A 429 -40.44 -0.98 -29.88
N HIS A 430 -39.82 -2.07 -30.35
CA HIS A 430 -40.00 -3.40 -29.81
C HIS A 430 -38.67 -4.15 -29.82
N GLY A 431 -38.54 -5.13 -28.94
CA GLY A 431 -37.32 -5.93 -28.87
C GLY A 431 -37.59 -7.41 -28.66
N VAL A 432 -36.64 -8.23 -29.12
CA VAL A 432 -36.66 -9.68 -28.98
C VAL A 432 -35.30 -10.14 -28.46
N LEU A 433 -35.29 -10.76 -27.28
CA LEU A 433 -34.16 -11.52 -26.77
C LEU A 433 -34.20 -12.93 -27.36
N VAL A 434 -33.35 -13.18 -28.35
CA VAL A 434 -33.24 -14.48 -29.03
C VAL A 434 -32.27 -15.37 -28.26
N CYS A 435 -32.73 -16.56 -27.88
CA CYS A 435 -31.98 -17.54 -27.09
C CYS A 435 -31.77 -18.86 -27.86
N GLU A 436 -30.96 -18.85 -28.92
CA GLU A 436 -30.71 -20.02 -29.76
C GLU A 436 -29.43 -20.76 -29.36
N GLY A 437 -29.59 -21.88 -28.64
CA GLY A 437 -28.46 -22.73 -28.21
C GLY A 437 -27.51 -21.99 -27.26
N LYS A 438 -26.29 -21.71 -27.74
CA LYS A 438 -25.26 -20.93 -27.01
C LYS A 438 -25.24 -19.44 -27.38
N LEU A 439 -26.02 -19.04 -28.39
CA LEU A 439 -26.05 -17.67 -28.86
C LEU A 439 -27.22 -16.95 -28.21
N THR A 440 -26.90 -15.89 -27.47
CA THR A 440 -27.90 -14.95 -26.95
C THR A 440 -27.69 -13.61 -27.62
N ARG A 441 -28.73 -13.05 -28.24
CA ARG A 441 -28.68 -11.71 -28.85
C ARG A 441 -29.97 -10.94 -28.60
N LEU A 442 -29.86 -9.62 -28.49
CA LEU A 442 -31.01 -8.72 -28.45
C LEU A 442 -31.19 -8.09 -29.83
N GLU A 443 -32.39 -8.25 -30.39
CA GLU A 443 -32.84 -7.54 -31.59
C GLU A 443 -33.75 -6.40 -31.18
N LEU A 444 -33.45 -5.18 -31.62
CA LEU A 444 -34.29 -3.99 -31.41
C LEU A 444 -34.77 -3.46 -32.75
N ASP A 445 -36.07 -3.25 -32.84
CA ASP A 445 -36.73 -2.66 -33.99
C ASP A 445 -37.39 -1.36 -33.53
N ILE A 446 -36.97 -0.26 -34.14
CA ILE A 446 -37.37 1.10 -33.80
C ILE A 446 -38.13 1.67 -35.00
N GLN A 447 -39.31 2.20 -34.78
CA GLN A 447 -40.17 2.75 -35.84
C GLN A 447 -39.41 3.73 -36.72
N ASN A 448 -39.62 3.70 -38.04
CA ASN A 448 -38.95 4.56 -39.02
C ASN A 448 -37.42 4.37 -39.04
N MET A 449 -36.93 3.19 -38.69
CA MET A 449 -35.56 2.76 -38.97
C MET A 449 -35.56 1.65 -40.03
N PRO A 450 -34.59 1.66 -40.98
CA PRO A 450 -34.54 0.68 -42.06
C PRO A 450 -33.99 -0.68 -41.63
N GLU A 451 -33.18 -0.72 -40.57
CA GLU A 451 -32.52 -1.92 -40.06
C GLU A 451 -32.80 -2.12 -38.57
N LYS A 452 -32.88 -3.39 -38.15
CA LYS A 452 -32.89 -3.76 -36.74
C LYS A 452 -31.50 -3.60 -36.14
N ILE A 453 -31.44 -3.13 -34.91
CA ILE A 453 -30.20 -3.09 -34.15
C ILE A 453 -30.01 -4.45 -33.49
N LEU A 454 -28.86 -5.07 -33.72
CA LEU A 454 -28.52 -6.36 -33.13
C LEU A 454 -27.40 -6.15 -32.11
N ILE A 455 -27.57 -6.70 -30.91
CA ILE A 455 -26.58 -6.65 -29.83
C ILE A 455 -26.27 -8.07 -29.38
N ASP A 456 -25.07 -8.56 -29.70
CA ASP A 456 -24.60 -9.88 -29.29
C ASP A 456 -24.06 -9.82 -27.84
N PHE A 457 -24.45 -10.79 -27.00
CA PHE A 457 -24.05 -10.91 -25.58
C PHE A 457 -22.79 -11.75 -25.33
#